data_AF-A0A9D5SHJ4-F1
#
_entry.id   AF-A0A9D5SHJ4-F1
#
_cell.length_a   1.000
_cell.length_b   1.000
_cell.length_c   1.000
_cell.angle_alpha   90.00
_cell.angle_beta   90.00
_cell.angle_gamma   90.00
#
_symmetry.space_group_name_H-M   'P 1'
#
loop_
_entity.id
_entity.type
_entity.pdbx_description
1 polymer ?
#
loop_
_entity_poly.entity_id
_entity_poly.type
_entity_poly.pdbx_seq_one_letter_code
_entity_poly.pdbx_strand_id
1 'polypeptide(L)' 'MKSIEIPNSVTSIGRNAFSGCKGLTSIEIPSSVTSIELYAFDGCTGLKKVRRIAHFAG' A
#
# COMPACT_ATOMS: atom_id res chain seq x y z
N MET A 1 -9.95 7.48 -4.99
CA MET A 1 -9.71 6.04 -4.73
C MET A 1 -9.82 5.80 -3.24
N LYS A 2 -10.71 4.94 -2.74
CA LYS A 2 -10.95 4.78 -1.29
C LYS A 2 -10.10 3.68 -0.63
N SER A 3 -9.86 2.59 -1.35
CA SER A 3 -9.09 1.42 -0.94
C SER A 3 -8.26 0.89 -2.11
N ILE A 4 -7.12 0.26 -1.82
CA ILE A 4 -6.23 -0.42 -2.78
C ILE A 4 -5.94 -1.81 -2.24
N GLU A 5 -6.19 -2.82 -3.06
CA GLU A 5 -5.73 -4.18 -2.85
C GLU A 5 -4.46 -4.38 -3.67
N ILE A 6 -3.34 -4.70 -3.01
CA ILE A 6 -2.08 -4.99 -3.66
C ILE A 6 -2.02 -6.50 -3.92
N PRO A 7 -1.83 -6.97 -5.17
CA PRO A 7 -1.69 -8.39 -5.48
C PRO A 7 -0.48 -9.02 -4.77
N ASN A 8 -0.58 -10.31 -4.41
CA ASN A 8 0.50 -11.06 -3.78
C ASN A 8 1.75 -11.25 -4.67
N SER A 9 1.65 -10.99 -5.98
CA SER A 9 2.80 -10.99 -6.89
C SER A 9 3.66 -9.73 -6.76
N VAL A 10 3.17 -8.69 -6.08
CA VAL A 10 3.92 -7.45 -5.89
C VAL A 10 4.94 -7.66 -4.78
N THR A 11 6.20 -7.40 -5.11
CA THR A 11 7.33 -7.50 -4.18
C THR A 11 7.81 -6.12 -3.69
N SER A 12 7.47 -5.04 -4.41
CA SER A 12 7.86 -3.69 -4.04
C SER A 12 6.80 -2.64 -4.37
N ILE A 13 6.72 -1.61 -3.53
CA ILE A 13 5.96 -0.38 -3.80
C ILE A 13 6.96 0.71 -4.17
N GLY A 14 6.87 1.19 -5.41
CA GLY A 14 7.82 2.14 -5.97
C GLY A 14 7.78 3.54 -5.36
N ARG A 15 8.81 4.33 -5.67
CA ARG A 15 8.95 5.71 -5.21
C ARG A 15 7.75 6.53 -5.66
N ASN A 16 7.15 7.29 -4.75
CA ASN A 16 5.95 8.11 -5.01
C ASN A 16 4.71 7.37 -5.56
N ALA A 17 4.64 6.02 -5.50
CA ALA A 17 3.58 5.22 -6.15
C ALA A 17 2.14 5.66 -5.84
N PHE A 18 1.87 6.12 -4.63
CA PHE A 18 0.57 6.64 -4.20
C PHE A 18 0.65 8.09 -3.73
N SER A 19 1.70 8.83 -4.11
CA SER A 19 1.90 10.21 -3.67
C SER A 19 0.70 11.10 -4.04
N GLY A 20 0.23 11.90 -3.09
CA GLY A 20 -0.90 12.81 -3.26
C GLY A 20 -2.29 12.13 -3.26
N CYS A 21 -2.39 10.83 -2.98
CA CYS A 21 -3.66 10.12 -2.93
C CYS A 21 -4.50 10.49 -1.69
N LYS A 22 -5.03 11.73 -1.64
CA LYS A 22 -5.83 12.26 -0.51
C LYS A 22 -7.12 11.48 -0.23
N GLY A 23 -7.65 10.79 -1.24
CA GLY A 23 -8.85 9.96 -1.10
C GLY A 23 -8.59 8.55 -0.56
N LEU A 24 -7.33 8.10 -0.54
CA LEU A 24 -6.97 6.77 -0.05
C LEU A 24 -7.13 6.74 1.46
N THR A 25 -8.03 5.90 1.96
CA THR A 25 -8.34 5.85 3.40
C THR A 25 -7.78 4.62 4.11
N SER A 26 -7.64 3.52 3.37
CA SER A 26 -7.10 2.24 3.84
C SER A 26 -6.29 1.59 2.72
N ILE A 27 -5.22 0.89 3.09
CA ILE A 27 -4.46 0.03 2.18
C ILE A 27 -4.07 -1.29 2.87
N GLU A 28 -4.17 -2.37 2.12
CA GLU A 28 -3.70 -3.69 2.53
C GLU A 28 -2.41 -4.02 1.79
N ILE A 29 -1.34 -4.23 2.56
CA ILE A 29 0.00 -4.53 2.06
C ILE A 29 0.26 -6.02 2.33
N PRO A 30 0.34 -6.86 1.29
CA PRO A 30 0.62 -8.28 1.47
C PRO A 30 2.06 -8.49 1.96
N SER A 31 2.28 -9.63 2.63
CA SER A 31 3.59 -10.04 3.12
C SER A 31 4.62 -10.24 2.01
N SER A 32 4.18 -10.39 0.76
CA SER A 32 5.05 -10.44 -0.42
C SER A 32 5.80 -9.13 -0.66
N VAL A 33 5.26 -7.99 -0.19
CA VAL A 33 5.91 -6.68 -0.34
C VAL A 33 7.04 -6.57 0.67
N THR A 34 8.26 -6.68 0.15
CA THR A 34 9.51 -6.61 0.92
C THR A 34 10.17 -5.24 0.84
N SER A 35 9.85 -4.43 -0.19
CA SER A 35 10.34 -3.04 -0.30
C SER A 35 9.20 -2.03 -0.44
N ILE A 36 9.33 -0.89 0.25
CA ILE A 36 8.49 0.29 0.07
C ILE A 36 9.44 1.49 -0.05
N GLU A 37 9.48 2.07 -1.23
CA GLU A 37 10.42 3.12 -1.56
C GLU A 37 10.00 4.49 -0.98
N LEU A 38 10.95 5.44 -0.99
CA LEU A 38 10.76 6.80 -0.52
C LEU A 38 9.49 7.46 -1.09
N TYR A 39 8.78 8.18 -0.23
CA TYR A 39 7.59 8.96 -0.59
C TYR A 39 6.43 8.16 -1.21
N ALA A 40 6.43 6.83 -1.14
CA ALA A 40 5.38 5.98 -1.70
C ALA A 40 3.96 6.42 -1.30
N PHE A 41 3.79 6.97 -0.09
CA PHE A 41 2.51 7.47 0.43
C PHE A 41 2.55 8.96 0.79
N ASP A 42 3.52 9.72 0.27
CA ASP A 42 3.66 11.13 0.59
C ASP A 42 2.40 11.92 0.21
N GLY A 43 1.95 12.85 1.06
CA GLY A 43 0.72 13.62 0.80
C GLY A 43 -0.59 12.81 0.79
N CYS A 44 -0.59 11.54 1.20
CA CYS A 44 -1.80 10.73 1.41
C CYS A 44 -2.57 11.14 2.68
N THR A 45 -3.09 12.37 2.72
CA THR A 45 -3.70 12.94 3.93
C THR A 45 -4.97 12.21 4.40
N GLY A 46 -5.58 11.41 3.54
CA GLY A 46 -6.74 10.59 3.89
C GLY A 46 -6.40 9.23 4.49
N LEU A 47 -5.14 8.79 4.41
CA LEU A 47 -4.73 7.43 4.76
C LEU A 47 -4.69 7.28 6.28
N LYS A 48 -5.70 6.60 6.82
CA LYS A 48 -5.86 6.39 8.27
C LYS A 48 -5.45 5.00 8.71
N LYS A 49 -5.36 4.05 7.77
CA LYS A 49 -5.16 2.63 8.09
C LYS A 49 -4.23 1.96 7.10
N VAL A 50 -3.19 1.32 7.61
CA VAL A 50 -2.31 0.42 6.88
C VAL A 50 -2.38 -0.93 7.57
N ARG A 51 -2.72 -1.98 6.83
CA ARG A 51 -2.73 -3.35 7.35
C ARG A 51 -1.73 -4.21 6.59
N ARG A 52 -0.99 -5.03 7.32
CA ARG A 52 -0.26 -6.15 6.72
C ARG A 52 -1.14 -7.38 6.71
N ILE A 53 -1.21 -8.03 5.55
CA ILE A 53 -1.90 -9.31 5.40
C ILE A 53 -0.86 -10.38 5.07
N ALA A 54 -0.79 -11.42 5.90
CA ALA A 54 -0.13 -12.66 5.53
C ALA A 54 -1.20 -13.49 4.83
N HIS A 55 -1.16 -13.57 3.50
CA HIS A 55 -2.07 -14.48 2.83
C HIS A 55 -1.53 -15.89 3.06
N PHE A 56 -2.08 -16.57 4.07
CA PHE A 56 -1.97 -18.02 4.16
C PHE A 56 -2.75 -18.56 2.97
N ALA A 57 -2.04 -18.84 1.87
CA ALA A 57 -2.55 -19.76 0.88
C ALA A 57 -2.80 -21.08 1.63
N GLY A 58 -4.08 -21.47 1.70
CA GLY A 58 -4.48 -22.76 2.27
C GLY A 58 -3.83 -23.92 1.53
#